data_AF-A0AAD8AES8-F1
#
_entry.id   AF-A0AAD8AES8-F1
#
_cell.length_a   1.000
_cell.length_b   1.000
_cell.length_c   1.000
_cell.angle_alpha   90.00
_cell.angle_beta   90.00
_cell.angle_gamma   90.00
#
_symmetry.space_group_name_H-M   'P 1'
#
loop_
_entity.id
_entity.type
_entity.pdbx_description
1 polymer ?
#
loop_
_entity_poly.entity_id
_entity_poly.type
_entity_poly.pdbx_seq_one_letter_code
_entity_poly.pdbx_strand_id
1 'polypeptide(L)' 'MVVAGFCARGKLRIHRVESKAKINEAYFQENVMDPIFDEDIPRLYGADTSKVWIHMDKALSHTARSYQRYYSRK' A
#
# COMPACT_ATOMS: atom_id res chain seq x y z
N MET A 1 6.52 14.08 -0.11
CA MET A 1 5.42 13.34 -0.79
C MET A 1 4.63 12.61 0.27
N VAL A 2 3.36 12.32 0.04
CA VAL A 2 2.55 11.51 0.96
C VAL A 2 1.88 10.37 0.20
N VAL A 3 1.65 9.27 0.89
CA VAL A 3 0.72 8.24 0.43
C VAL A 3 -0.60 8.45 1.13
N ALA A 4 -1.67 8.47 0.36
CA ALA A 4 -3.02 8.55 0.83
C ALA A 4 -3.90 7.63 -0.01
N GLY A 5 -4.94 7.09 0.62
CA GLY A 5 -5.97 6.33 -0.06
C GLY A 5 -7.26 6.37 0.74
N PHE A 6 -8.33 5.91 0.12
CA PHE A 6 -9.64 5.86 0.74
C PHE A 6 -10.42 4.65 0.21
N CYS A 7 -11.40 4.23 0.99
CA CYS A 7 -12.35 3.19 0.64
C CYS A 7 -13.74 3.53 1.21
N ALA A 8 -14.72 2.66 0.98
CA ALA A 8 -16.08 2.84 1.50
C ALA A 8 -16.15 2.91 3.04
N ARG A 9 -15.18 2.35 3.75
CA ARG A 9 -15.11 2.37 5.23
C ARG A 9 -14.29 3.53 5.80
N GLY A 10 -13.79 4.43 4.95
CA GLY A 10 -13.07 5.64 5.35
C GLY A 10 -11.72 5.79 4.68
N LYS A 11 -10.87 6.64 5.28
CA LYS A 11 -9.53 6.95 4.77
C LYS A 11 -8.45 6.08 5.41
N LEU A 12 -7.41 5.80 4.64
CA LEU A 12 -6.16 5.28 5.17
C LEU A 12 -5.47 6.34 6.02
N ARG A 13 -4.52 5.92 6.85
CA ARG A 13 -3.58 6.86 7.47
C ARG A 13 -2.74 7.51 6.37
N ILE A 14 -2.47 8.80 6.52
CA ILE A 14 -1.60 9.51 5.58
C ILE A 14 -0.16 9.16 5.98
N HIS A 15 0.51 8.40 5.13
CA HIS A 15 1.91 8.01 5.36
C HIS A 15 2.82 9.07 4.74
N ARG A 16 3.67 9.67 5.57
CA ARG A 16 4.66 10.63 5.10
C ARG A 16 5.82 9.86 4.49
N VAL A 17 6.11 10.16 3.22
CA VAL A 17 7.32 9.66 2.57
C VAL A 17 8.47 10.59 2.93
N GLU A 18 9.61 9.99 3.26
CA GLU A 18 10.82 10.72 3.60
C GLU A 18 11.22 11.73 2.51
N SER A 19 11.78 12.85 2.96
CA SER A 19 12.19 13.92 2.04
C SER A 19 13.29 13.41 1.10
N LYS A 20 13.14 13.70 -0.21
CA LYS A 20 14.06 13.27 -1.28
C LYS A 20 14.19 11.75 -1.46
N ALA A 21 13.31 10.95 -0.84
CA ALA A 21 13.31 9.50 -1.06
C ALA A 21 12.96 9.17 -2.52
N LYS A 22 13.72 8.23 -3.10
CA LYS A 22 13.41 7.64 -4.39
C LYS A 22 12.52 6.42 -4.16
N ILE A 23 11.30 6.47 -4.69
CA ILE A 23 10.34 5.36 -4.57
C ILE A 23 10.66 4.30 -5.62
N ASN A 24 11.60 3.43 -5.28
CA ASN A 24 11.77 2.18 -5.97
C ASN A 24 10.78 1.13 -5.42
N GLU A 25 10.81 -0.05 -6.02
CA GLU A 25 9.97 -1.18 -5.66
C GLU A 25 10.14 -1.66 -4.22
N ALA A 26 11.36 -1.59 -3.65
CA ALA A 26 11.64 -2.05 -2.29
C ALA A 26 11.09 -1.05 -1.27
N TYR A 27 11.36 0.24 -1.49
CA TYR A 27 10.79 1.31 -0.70
C TYR A 27 9.26 1.26 -0.73
N PHE A 28 8.68 1.05 -1.91
CA PHE A 28 7.23 0.93 -2.06
C PHE A 28 6.65 -0.26 -1.29
N GLN A 29 7.30 -1.42 -1.29
CA GLN A 29 6.86 -2.57 -0.50
C GLN A 29 6.89 -2.25 1.00
N GLU A 30 8.05 -1.87 1.51
CA GLU A 30 8.31 -1.76 2.95
C GLU A 30 7.66 -0.53 3.60
N ASN A 31 7.70 0.62 2.91
CA ASN A 31 7.32 1.91 3.50
C ASN A 31 5.92 2.38 3.06
N VAL A 32 5.33 1.71 2.08
CA VAL A 32 3.98 2.04 1.59
C VAL A 32 3.03 0.87 1.78
N MET A 33 3.37 -0.30 1.26
CA MET A 33 2.41 -1.41 1.19
C MET A 33 2.31 -2.21 2.49
N ASP A 34 3.41 -2.46 3.18
CA ASP A 34 3.38 -3.16 4.48
C ASP A 34 2.49 -2.43 5.50
N PRO A 35 2.61 -1.09 5.71
CA PRO A 35 1.67 -0.36 6.59
C PRO A 35 0.20 -0.47 6.14
N ILE A 36 -0.06 -0.53 4.83
CA ILE A 36 -1.42 -0.66 4.31
C ILE A 36 -1.99 -2.04 4.65
N PHE A 37 -1.25 -3.11 4.39
CA PHE A 37 -1.68 -4.48 4.62
C PHE A 37 -1.74 -4.85 6.10
N ASP A 38 -0.75 -4.43 6.87
CA ASP A 38 -0.56 -4.92 8.23
C ASP A 38 -1.31 -4.04 9.25
N GLU A 39 -1.62 -2.78 8.92
CA GLU A 39 -2.32 -1.85 9.82
C GLU A 39 -3.63 -1.30 9.27
N ASP A 40 -3.62 -0.64 8.10
CA ASP A 40 -4.78 0.11 7.63
C ASP A 40 -5.95 -0.80 7.22
N ILE A 41 -5.67 -1.89 6.50
CA ILE A 41 -6.69 -2.85 6.09
C ILE A 41 -7.34 -3.53 7.31
N PRO A 42 -6.59 -4.12 8.27
CA PRO A 42 -7.17 -4.67 9.50
C PRO A 42 -7.97 -3.64 10.29
N ARG A 43 -7.49 -2.39 10.40
CA ARG A 43 -8.19 -1.32 11.11
C ARG A 43 -9.53 -0.95 10.46
N LEU A 44 -9.61 -0.95 9.13
CA LEU A 44 -10.82 -0.54 8.40
C LEU A 44 -11.79 -1.71 8.19
N TYR A 45 -11.29 -2.92 8.00
CA TYR A 45 -12.10 -4.08 7.58
C TYR A 45 -12.25 -5.16 8.64
N GLY A 46 -11.41 -5.19 9.69
CA GLY A 46 -11.49 -6.18 10.75
C GLY A 46 -11.38 -7.60 10.19
N ALA A 47 -12.39 -8.43 10.45
CA ALA A 47 -12.42 -9.81 9.93
C ALA A 47 -12.60 -9.91 8.40
N ASP A 48 -12.98 -8.82 7.71
CA ASP A 48 -13.20 -8.81 6.25
C ASP A 48 -11.94 -8.46 5.44
N THR A 49 -10.74 -8.53 6.02
CA THR A 49 -9.49 -8.15 5.31
C THR A 49 -9.28 -8.91 4.00
N SER A 50 -9.67 -10.18 3.92
CA SER A 50 -9.54 -11.03 2.74
C SER A 50 -10.44 -10.63 1.56
N LYS A 51 -11.36 -9.69 1.76
CA LYS A 51 -12.29 -9.17 0.74
C LYS A 51 -11.86 -7.80 0.20
N VAL A 52 -10.61 -7.41 0.45
CA VAL A 52 -10.08 -6.10 0.03
C VAL A 52 -9.26 -6.24 -1.24
N TRP A 53 -9.53 -5.39 -2.23
CA TRP A 53 -8.71 -5.21 -3.41
C TRP A 53 -8.10 -3.82 -3.40
N ILE A 54 -6.79 -3.73 -3.64
CA ILE A 54 -6.09 -2.45 -3.73
C ILE A 54 -6.11 -1.98 -5.19
N HIS A 55 -6.64 -0.77 -5.41
CA HIS A 55 -6.60 -0.09 -6.69
C HIS A 55 -5.60 1.07 -6.65
N MET A 56 -4.65 1.08 -7.58
CA MET A 56 -3.59 2.09 -7.69
C MET A 56 -3.26 2.37 -9.17
N ASP A 57 -2.60 3.48 -9.44
CA ASP A 57 -2.13 3.84 -10.77
C ASP A 57 -0.96 2.95 -11.22
N LYS A 58 -0.61 3.03 -12.51
CA LYS A 58 0.38 2.16 -13.16
C LYS A 58 1.81 2.70 -13.07
N ALA A 59 2.24 3.18 -11.90
CA ALA A 59 3.63 3.60 -11.70
C ALA A 59 4.59 2.41 -11.85
N LEU A 60 5.87 2.69 -12.18
CA LEU A 60 6.89 1.66 -12.37
C LEU A 60 7.12 0.82 -11.11
N SER A 61 7.12 1.46 -9.92
CA SER A 61 7.21 0.77 -8.63
C SER A 61 6.01 -0.18 -8.38
N HIS A 62 4.82 0.18 -8.86
CA HIS A 62 3.57 -0.59 -8.69
C HIS A 62 3.44 -1.74 -9.70
N THR A 63 4.26 -1.73 -10.76
CA THR A 63 4.22 -2.75 -11.82
C THR A 63 5.50 -3.58 -11.90
N ALA A 64 6.50 -3.28 -11.06
CA ALA A 64 7.73 -4.03 -10.97
C ALA A 64 7.44 -5.52 -10.67
N ARG A 65 8.20 -6.42 -11.32
CA ARG A 65 8.03 -7.88 -11.15
C ARG A 65 8.20 -8.33 -9.70
N SER A 66 9.12 -7.70 -8.97
CA SER A 66 9.33 -7.92 -7.54
C SER A 66 8.09 -7.56 -6.73
N TYR A 67 7.51 -6.39 -6.98
CA TYR A 67 6.28 -5.96 -6.33
C TYR A 67 5.10 -6.89 -6.67
N GLN A 68 4.95 -7.32 -7.93
CA GLN A 68 3.89 -8.26 -8.31
C GLN A 68 3.99 -9.60 -7.56
N ARG A 69 5.21 -10.09 -7.34
CA ARG A 69 5.46 -11.29 -6.51
C ARG A 69 5.20 -11.06 -5.02
N TYR A 70 5.51 -9.86 -4.53
CA TYR A 70 5.20 -9.46 -3.16
C TYR A 70 3.68 -9.40 -2.95
N TYR A 71 2.95 -8.74 -3.85
CA TYR A 71 1.50 -8.55 -3.76
C TYR A 71 0.74 -9.87 -3.83
N SER A 72 1.21 -10.85 -4.63
CA SER A 72 0.58 -12.18 -4.69
C SER A 72 0.71 -13.01 -3.40
N ARG A 73 1.51 -12.57 -2.42
CA ARG A 73 1.76 -13.28 -1.16
C ARG A 73 1.07 -12.64 0.05
N LYS A 74 0.56 -11.42 -0.10
CA LYS A 74 -0.22 -10.71 0.91
C LYS A 74 -1.69 -11.07 0.76
#